data_AF-A0A6G1K156-F1
#
_entry.id   AF-A0A6G1K156-F1
#
_cell.length_a   1.000
_cell.length_b   1.000
_cell.length_c   1.000
_cell.angle_alpha   90.00
_cell.angle_beta   90.00
_cell.angle_gamma   90.00
#
_symmetry.space_group_name_H-M   'P 1'
#
loop_
_entity.id
_entity.type
_entity.pdbx_description
1 polymer ?
#
loop_
_entity_poly.entity_id
_entity_poly.type
_entity_poly.pdbx_seq_one_letter_code
_entity_poly.pdbx_strand_id
1 'polypeptide(L)'
;MANTIMAHEAPPAPAPAPAPGTASISRPGSVTYCIPTQPPANNDNDNNNNTSLFSSYSTRIHLPPSSQWTSGLHWHNQTTEYLSVVRGAIFVTLGTRTSIHRASSSSSSSSSPSPSSSAAGHGRNVVVVVRVDAGVRHNWGRAEEYLRTKRSMDVDVNEKSEKSEKSEGIEELADHVVVEEWTLPCSMSKPLFFWNLNGVIITSSSPSSCPKRALQYLLGTYWTSFQLFIIFHALDNYPVFVGFEPGFGRLGRRLEFALTWTVLWACSLVGRVVGVEAVSEERTPRSLWEAWVVEDAGGRKRK
;
A
#
# COMPACT_ATOMS: atom_id res chain seq x y z
N MET A 1 28.05 40.53 2.15
CA MET A 1 27.78 39.33 1.33
C MET A 1 27.60 38.17 2.30
N ALA A 2 26.37 37.72 2.52
CA ALA A 2 26.07 36.66 3.47
C ALA A 2 26.28 35.29 2.78
N ASN A 3 27.17 34.46 3.31
CA ASN A 3 27.37 33.09 2.86
C ASN A 3 26.22 32.23 3.37
N THR A 4 25.30 31.87 2.48
CA THR A 4 24.33 30.80 2.72
C THR A 4 25.07 29.48 2.71
N ILE A 5 25.23 28.88 3.89
CA ILE A 5 25.69 27.50 4.05
C ILE A 5 24.51 26.61 3.62
N MET A 6 24.57 26.09 2.40
CA MET A 6 23.67 25.02 1.96
C MET A 6 23.96 23.79 2.82
N ALA A 7 23.05 23.45 3.73
CA ALA A 7 23.09 22.16 4.41
C ALA A 7 22.96 21.07 3.35
N HIS A 8 24.01 20.29 3.16
CA HIS A 8 23.98 19.08 2.36
C HIS A 8 23.03 18.11 3.05
N GLU A 9 21.84 17.92 2.47
CA GLU A 9 20.89 16.89 2.87
C GLU A 9 21.61 15.54 2.83
N ALA A 10 21.63 14.83 3.96
CA ALA A 10 22.28 13.54 4.04
C ALA A 10 21.65 12.58 3.02
N PRO A 11 22.46 11.75 2.33
CA PRO A 11 21.91 10.79 1.37
C PRO A 11 20.87 9.90 2.07
N PRO A 12 19.73 9.61 1.43
CA PRO A 12 18.68 8.80 2.03
C PRO A 12 19.27 7.45 2.45
N ALA A 13 18.94 7.01 3.66
CA ALA A 13 19.40 5.74 4.19
C ALA A 13 19.10 4.61 3.16
N PRO A 14 20.06 3.70 2.91
CA PRO A 14 19.84 2.61 1.96
C PRO A 14 18.61 1.80 2.38
N ALA A 15 17.78 1.44 1.40
CA ALA A 15 16.62 0.61 1.64
C ALA A 15 17.06 -0.69 2.36
N PRO A 16 16.32 -1.14 3.38
CA PRO A 16 16.67 -2.37 4.08
C PRO A 16 16.69 -3.54 3.09
N ALA A 17 17.64 -4.46 3.29
CA ALA A 17 17.77 -5.63 2.43
C ALA A 17 16.44 -6.42 2.38
N PRO A 18 15.98 -6.85 1.20
CA PRO A 18 14.75 -7.62 1.08
C PRO A 18 14.84 -8.92 1.89
N ALA A 19 13.73 -9.29 2.52
CA ALA A 19 13.63 -10.60 3.17
C ALA A 19 13.80 -11.71 2.12
N PRO A 20 14.30 -12.91 2.51
CA PRO A 20 14.40 -14.04 1.59
C PRO A 20 13.08 -14.30 0.86
N GLY A 21 13.13 -14.50 -0.46
CA GLY A 21 11.93 -14.71 -1.29
C GLY A 21 11.13 -13.44 -1.61
N THR A 22 11.67 -12.25 -1.34
CA THR A 22 11.10 -10.97 -1.77
C THR A 22 12.06 -10.20 -2.67
N ALA A 23 11.53 -9.29 -3.48
CA ALA A 23 12.33 -8.31 -4.22
C ALA A 23 11.79 -6.91 -3.99
N SER A 24 12.70 -5.93 -4.03
CA SER A 24 12.37 -4.54 -3.74
C SER A 24 12.11 -3.74 -5.01
N ILE A 25 11.04 -2.94 -5.00
CA ILE A 25 10.77 -1.92 -6.01
C ILE A 25 10.63 -0.56 -5.33
N SER A 26 11.43 0.41 -5.78
CA SER A 26 11.47 1.74 -5.19
C SER A 26 11.00 2.81 -6.15
N ARG A 27 10.13 3.69 -5.67
CA ARG A 27 9.85 5.01 -6.24
C ARG A 27 10.65 6.04 -5.44
N PRO A 28 11.74 6.59 -6.00
CA PRO A 28 12.67 7.45 -5.25
C PRO A 28 11.97 8.56 -4.48
N GLY A 29 12.34 8.74 -3.20
CA GLY A 29 11.76 9.74 -2.31
C GLY A 29 10.30 9.50 -1.91
N SER A 30 9.67 8.41 -2.37
CA SER A 30 8.24 8.17 -2.17
C SER A 30 7.98 6.88 -1.40
N VAL A 31 8.30 5.71 -1.95
CA VAL A 31 7.95 4.43 -1.32
C VAL A 31 8.82 3.32 -1.86
N THR A 32 9.17 2.37 -0.99
CA THR A 32 9.78 1.10 -1.39
C THR A 32 8.89 -0.05 -0.98
N TYR A 33 8.56 -0.91 -1.94
CA TYR A 33 7.83 -2.15 -1.74
C TYR A 33 8.83 -3.31 -1.68
N CYS A 34 8.69 -4.20 -0.72
CA CYS A 34 9.34 -5.51 -0.70
C CYS A 34 8.24 -6.54 -0.95
N ILE A 35 8.20 -7.07 -2.17
CA ILE A 35 7.10 -7.88 -2.70
C ILE A 35 7.57 -9.33 -2.83
N PRO A 36 6.78 -10.33 -2.40
CA PRO A 36 7.05 -11.74 -2.64
C PRO A 36 7.34 -12.05 -4.11
N THR A 37 8.35 -12.89 -4.36
CA THR A 37 8.72 -13.36 -5.71
C THR A 37 8.37 -14.82 -5.96
N GLN A 38 7.99 -15.55 -4.90
CA GLN A 38 7.62 -16.95 -4.95
C GLN A 38 6.30 -17.19 -4.20
N PRO A 39 5.49 -18.18 -4.62
CA PRO A 39 4.41 -18.67 -3.77
C PRO A 39 4.98 -19.25 -2.45
N PRO A 40 4.19 -19.30 -1.35
CA PRO A 40 4.59 -19.98 -0.13
C PRO A 40 5.06 -21.38 -0.48
N ALA A 41 6.16 -21.82 0.12
CA ALA A 41 6.54 -23.22 0.07
C ALA A 41 5.39 -24.04 0.68
N ASN A 42 4.85 -25.01 -0.08
CA ASN A 42 3.97 -26.04 0.45
C ASN A 42 4.77 -26.91 1.44
N ASN A 43 4.98 -26.40 2.65
CA ASN A 43 5.40 -27.25 3.75
C ASN A 43 4.12 -27.89 4.32
N ASP A 44 3.68 -28.99 3.71
CA ASP A 44 2.54 -29.83 4.10
C ASP A 44 2.67 -30.44 5.53
N ASN A 45 3.63 -29.99 6.34
CA ASN A 45 3.87 -30.46 7.71
C ASN A 45 3.59 -29.43 8.82
N ASP A 46 3.31 -28.16 8.51
CA ASP A 46 3.02 -27.14 9.55
C ASP A 46 1.53 -27.08 9.87
N ASN A 47 1.00 -28.17 10.42
CA ASN A 47 -0.41 -28.33 10.81
C ASN A 47 -0.86 -27.44 11.99
N ASN A 48 -0.12 -26.37 12.35
CA ASN A 48 -0.45 -25.60 13.55
C ASN A 48 -0.09 -24.10 13.57
N ASN A 49 0.25 -23.44 12.45
CA ASN A 49 0.54 -21.99 12.47
C ASN A 49 -0.11 -21.23 11.30
N ASN A 50 -1.38 -20.82 11.47
CA ASN A 50 -2.08 -19.86 10.59
C ASN A 50 -1.27 -18.57 10.36
N THR A 51 -0.38 -18.20 11.30
CA THR A 51 0.48 -17.02 11.22
C THR A 51 1.51 -17.08 10.07
N SER A 52 1.91 -18.28 9.65
CA SER A 52 2.92 -18.50 8.58
C SER A 52 2.40 -18.08 7.20
N LEU A 53 1.16 -18.47 6.87
CA LEU A 53 0.54 -18.18 5.57
C LEU A 53 0.32 -16.69 5.32
N PHE A 54 -0.03 -15.92 6.36
CA PHE A 54 -0.22 -14.46 6.24
C PHE A 54 1.08 -13.73 5.90
N SER A 55 2.22 -14.26 6.36
CA SER A 55 3.53 -13.69 6.06
C SER A 55 3.97 -13.94 4.62
N SER A 56 3.58 -15.06 4.00
CA SER A 56 4.15 -15.49 2.71
C SER A 56 3.71 -14.63 1.53
N TYR A 57 2.51 -14.06 1.58
CA TYR A 57 2.01 -13.13 0.56
C TYR A 57 1.87 -11.68 1.05
N SER A 58 2.41 -11.38 2.24
CA SER A 58 2.47 -10.01 2.74
C SER A 58 3.45 -9.18 1.92
N THR A 59 3.05 -7.95 1.59
CA THR A 59 3.94 -6.95 1.01
C THR A 59 4.37 -5.98 2.10
N ARG A 60 5.68 -5.81 2.25
CA ARG A 60 6.23 -4.82 3.18
C ARG A 60 6.46 -3.50 2.46
N ILE A 61 5.96 -2.42 3.04
CA ILE A 61 5.92 -1.08 2.45
C ILE A 61 6.72 -0.15 3.36
N HIS A 62 7.74 0.48 2.79
CA HIS A 62 8.64 1.40 3.46
C HIS A 62 8.39 2.82 2.96
N LEU A 63 8.06 3.73 3.88
CA LEU A 63 7.88 5.14 3.59
C LEU A 63 9.01 5.93 4.24
N PRO A 64 9.97 6.47 3.46
CA PRO A 64 11.03 7.30 4.01
C PRO A 64 10.46 8.53 4.72
N PRO A 65 11.26 9.20 5.57
CA PRO A 65 10.92 10.53 6.07
C PRO A 65 10.48 11.44 4.92
N SER A 66 9.56 12.37 5.20
CA SER A 66 8.95 13.31 4.25
C SER A 66 8.15 12.74 3.07
N SER A 67 8.02 11.41 2.95
CA SER A 67 7.21 10.80 1.90
C SER A 67 5.77 11.30 1.89
N GLN A 68 5.34 11.78 0.73
CA GLN A 68 3.96 12.18 0.45
C GLN A 68 3.10 11.01 -0.03
N TRP A 69 3.65 9.79 -0.02
CA TRP A 69 2.95 8.63 -0.51
C TRP A 69 1.73 8.30 0.36
N THR A 70 0.63 7.97 -0.30
CA THR A 70 -0.53 7.36 0.32
C THR A 70 -1.00 6.20 -0.55
N SER A 71 -1.78 5.28 0.02
CA SER A 71 -2.40 4.20 -0.73
C SER A 71 -3.41 4.71 -1.77
N GLY A 72 -3.87 5.96 -1.63
CA GLY A 72 -5.02 6.48 -2.35
C GLY A 72 -6.33 5.97 -1.76
N LEU A 73 -7.42 6.70 -1.98
CA LEU A 73 -8.75 6.31 -1.51
C LEU A 73 -9.32 5.21 -2.40
N HIS A 74 -9.56 4.04 -1.83
CA HIS A 74 -10.04 2.87 -2.56
C HIS A 74 -10.80 1.89 -1.65
N TRP A 75 -11.32 0.80 -2.21
CA TRP A 75 -11.88 -0.32 -1.47
C TRP A 75 -11.58 -1.67 -2.16
N HIS A 76 -11.82 -2.74 -1.42
CA HIS A 76 -11.78 -4.13 -1.90
C HIS A 76 -13.20 -4.70 -1.95
N ASN A 77 -13.61 -5.40 -3.00
CA ASN A 77 -14.95 -6.01 -3.06
C ASN A 77 -14.99 -7.36 -2.35
N GLN A 78 -13.92 -8.15 -2.45
CA GLN A 78 -13.92 -9.55 -2.04
C GLN A 78 -13.03 -9.80 -0.83
N THR A 79 -11.98 -9.01 -0.69
CA THR A 79 -10.95 -9.23 0.33
C THR A 79 -11.10 -8.31 1.53
N THR A 80 -10.73 -8.84 2.70
CA THR A 80 -10.45 -8.04 3.90
C THR A 80 -8.95 -7.76 3.92
N GLU A 81 -8.56 -6.49 4.00
CA GLU A 81 -7.17 -6.08 4.09
C GLU A 81 -6.73 -5.92 5.56
N TYR A 82 -5.46 -6.17 5.82
CA TYR A 82 -4.83 -5.98 7.11
C TYR A 82 -3.54 -5.18 6.94
N LEU A 83 -3.36 -4.19 7.82
CA LEU A 83 -2.17 -3.34 7.89
C LEU A 83 -1.50 -3.52 9.26
N SER A 84 -0.30 -4.07 9.29
CA SER A 84 0.52 -4.17 10.50
C SER A 84 1.56 -3.06 10.52
N VAL A 85 1.50 -2.19 11.53
CA VAL A 85 2.50 -1.12 11.71
C VAL A 85 3.71 -1.70 12.43
N VAL A 86 4.76 -1.97 11.65
CA VAL A 86 6.02 -2.56 12.15
C VAL A 86 6.93 -1.50 12.75
N ARG A 87 6.99 -0.30 12.13
CA ARG A 87 7.77 0.85 12.62
C ARG A 87 7.08 2.17 12.28
N GLY A 88 7.24 3.15 13.16
CA GLY A 88 6.75 4.51 12.97
C GLY A 88 5.24 4.61 13.20
N ALA A 89 4.60 5.55 12.49
CA ALA A 89 3.17 5.81 12.63
C ALA A 89 2.50 6.10 11.29
N ILE A 90 1.29 5.57 11.13
CA ILE A 90 0.43 5.84 9.97
C ILE A 90 -0.87 6.51 10.38
N PHE A 91 -1.42 7.32 9.48
CA PHE A 91 -2.85 7.58 9.51
C PHE A 91 -3.57 6.48 8.73
N VAL A 92 -4.78 6.15 9.17
CA VAL A 92 -5.71 5.32 8.40
C VAL A 92 -7.05 6.01 8.41
N THR A 93 -7.59 6.26 7.22
CA THR A 93 -8.97 6.71 7.02
C THR A 93 -9.80 5.49 6.67
N LEU A 94 -10.87 5.22 7.43
CA LEU A 94 -11.87 4.19 7.17
C LEU A 94 -13.25 4.87 7.05
N GLY A 95 -13.80 4.90 5.85
CA GLY A 95 -14.99 5.68 5.53
C GLY A 95 -14.76 7.17 5.77
N THR A 96 -15.40 7.73 6.81
CA THR A 96 -15.27 9.14 7.21
C THR A 96 -14.35 9.36 8.40
N ARG A 97 -13.86 8.29 9.02
CA ARG A 97 -13.07 8.37 10.27
C ARG A 97 -11.60 8.21 9.96
N THR A 98 -10.79 9.11 10.46
CA THR A 98 -9.32 8.99 10.41
C THR A 98 -8.76 8.77 11.81
N SER A 99 -7.88 7.79 11.96
CA SER A 99 -7.16 7.47 13.20
C SER A 99 -5.66 7.36 12.94
N ILE A 100 -4.86 7.57 13.99
CA ILE A 100 -3.39 7.39 13.95
C ILE A 100 -3.05 6.09 14.66
N HIS A 101 -2.23 5.25 14.01
CA HIS A 101 -1.74 3.98 14.54
C HIS A 101 -0.21 4.02 14.59
N ARG A 102 0.36 3.63 15.74
CA ARG A 102 1.81 3.63 15.98
C ARG A 102 2.31 2.21 16.23
N ALA A 103 3.51 1.89 15.80
CA ALA A 103 4.19 0.68 16.26
C ALA A 103 4.38 0.76 17.78
N SER A 104 4.19 -0.37 18.48
CA SER A 104 4.52 -0.43 19.91
C SER A 104 6.04 -0.27 20.04
N SER A 105 6.48 0.73 20.79
CA SER A 105 7.90 0.95 21.08
C SER A 105 8.44 -0.30 21.77
N SER A 106 9.29 -1.07 21.09
CA SER A 106 10.23 -1.93 21.83
C SER A 106 11.15 -0.96 22.56
N SER A 107 10.91 -0.78 23.86
CA SER A 107 11.66 0.05 24.79
C SER A 107 13.12 0.26 24.37
N SER A 108 13.39 1.40 23.71
CA SER A 108 14.74 1.96 23.58
C SER A 108 15.10 2.61 24.91
N SER A 109 15.20 1.79 25.96
CA SER A 109 15.87 2.15 27.20
C SER A 109 17.18 1.38 27.24
N SER A 110 18.19 1.94 26.58
CA SER A 110 19.59 1.69 26.94
C SER A 110 19.84 2.30 28.32
N SER A 111 19.36 1.65 29.37
CA SER A 111 19.80 1.86 30.73
C SER A 111 20.46 0.57 31.20
N SER A 112 21.75 0.67 31.47
CA SER A 112 22.67 -0.38 31.89
C SER A 112 22.04 -1.43 32.83
N PRO A 113 22.29 -2.73 32.62
CA PRO A 113 21.77 -3.77 33.51
C PRO A 113 22.49 -3.72 34.86
N SER A 114 21.76 -3.35 35.92
CA SER A 114 22.10 -3.75 37.28
C SER A 114 21.52 -5.15 37.52
N PRO A 115 22.30 -6.13 38.02
CA PRO A 115 21.79 -7.48 38.20
C PRO A 115 21.12 -7.60 39.58
N SER A 116 19.79 -7.74 39.63
CA SER A 116 19.12 -8.60 40.63
C SER A 116 17.60 -8.54 40.52
N SER A 117 16.98 -9.70 40.76
CA SER A 117 15.55 -9.97 41.01
C SER A 117 14.61 -10.10 39.80
N SER A 118 14.64 -11.31 39.24
CA SER A 118 13.47 -12.18 38.98
C SER A 118 12.07 -11.55 39.13
N ALA A 119 11.48 -11.14 37.99
CA ALA A 119 10.05 -11.26 37.73
C ALA A 119 9.84 -11.32 36.20
N ALA A 120 9.56 -12.50 35.68
CA ALA A 120 9.34 -12.77 34.26
C ALA A 120 8.00 -12.20 33.80
N GLY A 121 7.96 -10.91 33.46
CA GLY A 121 6.94 -10.33 32.60
C GLY A 121 7.40 -10.40 31.15
N HIS A 122 6.89 -11.36 30.38
CA HIS A 122 7.04 -11.35 28.92
C HIS A 122 6.41 -10.06 28.38
N GLY A 123 7.25 -9.06 28.10
CA GLY A 123 6.86 -7.86 27.36
C GLY A 123 6.41 -8.27 25.96
N ARG A 124 5.12 -8.56 25.82
CA ARG A 124 4.51 -8.96 24.55
C ARG A 124 4.55 -7.72 23.65
N ASN A 125 5.46 -7.70 22.68
CA ASN A 125 5.44 -6.70 21.60
C ASN A 125 4.02 -6.69 21.01
N VAL A 126 3.26 -5.64 21.28
CA VAL A 126 1.90 -5.50 20.77
C VAL A 126 2.02 -5.01 19.34
N VAL A 127 1.88 -5.94 18.40
CA VAL A 127 1.81 -5.59 16.97
C VAL A 127 0.47 -4.90 16.74
N VAL A 128 0.50 -3.65 16.28
CA VAL A 128 -0.72 -2.91 15.94
C VAL A 128 -1.15 -3.31 14.54
N VAL A 129 -2.26 -4.06 14.47
CA VAL A 129 -2.87 -4.50 13.22
C VAL A 129 -4.20 -3.79 13.02
N VAL A 130 -4.35 -3.09 11.90
CA VAL A 130 -5.60 -2.46 11.46
C VAL A 130 -6.28 -3.40 10.47
N ARG A 131 -7.57 -3.68 10.71
CA ARG A 131 -8.41 -4.50 9.83
C ARG A 131 -9.28 -3.59 8.97
N VAL A 132 -9.35 -3.89 7.69
CA VAL A 132 -10.15 -3.18 6.70
C VAL A 132 -11.10 -4.18 6.05
N ASP A 133 -12.37 -4.13 6.43
CA ASP A 133 -13.38 -5.04 5.87
C ASP A 133 -13.66 -4.77 4.39
N ALA A 134 -14.07 -5.82 3.67
CA ALA A 134 -14.51 -5.69 2.29
C ALA A 134 -15.63 -4.63 2.15
N GLY A 135 -15.53 -3.81 1.09
CA GLY A 135 -16.43 -2.70 0.80
C GLY A 135 -16.18 -1.44 1.63
N VAL A 136 -15.24 -1.47 2.57
CA VAL A 136 -14.86 -0.27 3.34
C VAL A 136 -13.88 0.56 2.54
N ARG A 137 -14.24 1.83 2.29
CA ARG A 137 -13.33 2.79 1.68
C ARG A 137 -12.22 3.12 2.65
N HIS A 138 -11.00 3.13 2.17
CA HIS A 138 -9.85 3.39 3.01
C HIS A 138 -8.73 4.08 2.26
N ASN A 139 -7.91 4.80 3.02
CA ASN A 139 -6.66 5.41 2.60
C ASN A 139 -5.70 5.42 3.78
N TRP A 140 -4.42 5.21 3.55
CA TRP A 140 -3.42 5.30 4.61
C TRP A 140 -2.10 5.88 4.08
N GLY A 141 -1.28 6.38 4.99
CA GLY A 141 0.04 6.95 4.70
C GLY A 141 0.73 7.41 5.99
N ARG A 142 1.80 8.19 5.89
CA ARG A 142 2.54 8.69 7.07
C ARG A 142 1.67 9.57 7.96
N ALA A 143 1.64 9.28 9.26
CA ALA A 143 0.87 10.07 10.24
C ALA A 143 1.32 11.54 10.27
N GLU A 144 2.63 11.76 10.23
CA GLU A 144 3.26 13.09 10.19
C GLU A 144 2.70 13.95 9.05
N GLU A 145 2.68 13.43 7.82
CA GLU A 145 2.25 14.20 6.65
C GLU A 145 0.76 14.57 6.74
N TYR A 146 -0.07 13.64 7.20
CA TYR A 146 -1.48 13.93 7.44
C TYR A 146 -1.67 15.03 8.49
N LEU A 147 -0.96 14.96 9.62
CA LEU A 147 -1.04 15.97 10.67
C LEU A 147 -0.50 17.33 10.21
N ARG A 148 0.55 17.35 9.39
CA ARG A 148 1.12 18.56 8.79
C ARG A 148 0.12 19.23 7.86
N THR A 149 -0.48 18.46 6.95
CA THR A 149 -1.51 18.96 6.03
C THR A 149 -2.73 19.48 6.80
N LYS A 150 -3.21 18.74 7.81
CA LYS A 150 -4.36 19.16 8.63
C LYS A 150 -4.09 20.47 9.39
N ARG A 151 -2.89 20.64 9.96
CA ARG A 151 -2.50 21.91 10.60
C ARG A 151 -2.49 23.07 9.61
N SER A 152 -1.99 22.86 8.39
CA SER A 152 -2.02 23.90 7.36
C SER A 152 -3.44 24.37 7.04
N MET A 153 -4.44 23.48 7.15
CA MET A 153 -5.84 23.83 6.93
C MET A 153 -6.48 24.53 8.15
N ASP A 154 -6.12 24.13 9.37
CA ASP A 154 -6.66 24.73 10.61
C ASP A 154 -6.04 26.11 10.92
N VAL A 155 -4.79 26.37 10.50
CA VAL A 155 -4.07 27.63 10.78
C VAL A 155 -4.69 28.84 10.06
N ASP A 156 -5.40 28.63 8.94
CA ASP A 156 -6.18 29.69 8.29
C ASP A 156 -7.42 30.13 9.11
N VAL A 157 -7.76 29.44 10.20
CA VAL A 157 -8.98 29.69 10.98
C VAL A 157 -8.72 30.19 12.40
N ASN A 158 -7.54 29.99 12.99
CA ASN A 158 -7.31 30.44 14.37
C ASN A 158 -5.84 30.74 14.71
N GLU A 159 -5.46 32.02 14.60
CA GLU A 159 -4.16 32.52 15.04
C GLU A 159 -4.25 32.94 16.51
N LYS A 160 -3.95 32.01 17.44
CA LYS A 160 -3.19 32.28 18.68
C LYS A 160 -3.02 31.04 19.56
N SER A 161 -1.75 30.81 19.91
CA SER A 161 -1.30 30.26 21.19
C SER A 161 -1.49 28.75 21.43
N GLU A 162 -0.65 27.91 20.83
CA GLU A 162 -0.32 26.56 21.35
C GLU A 162 0.90 25.97 20.59
N LYS A 163 2.07 26.61 20.71
CA LYS A 163 3.24 26.32 19.84
C LYS A 163 4.33 25.44 20.46
N SER A 164 4.26 25.09 21.76
CA SER A 164 5.43 24.50 22.44
C SER A 164 5.36 22.99 22.75
N GLU A 165 4.19 22.42 23.10
CA GLU A 165 4.12 20.98 23.47
C GLU A 165 3.80 20.07 22.27
N LYS A 166 3.34 20.63 21.15
CA LYS A 166 2.86 19.86 19.98
C LYS A 166 3.93 19.60 18.90
N SER A 167 5.15 20.13 19.06
CA SER A 167 6.25 19.90 18.11
C SER A 167 7.06 18.64 18.46
N GLU A 168 7.28 18.35 19.75
CA GLU A 168 8.02 17.15 20.19
C GLU A 168 7.33 15.85 19.73
N GLY A 169 6.00 15.78 19.83
CA GLY A 169 5.24 14.62 19.36
C GLY A 169 5.15 14.46 17.83
N ILE A 170 5.63 15.43 17.04
CA ILE A 170 5.75 15.30 15.57
C ILE A 170 7.12 14.77 15.17
N GLU A 171 8.19 15.19 15.85
CA GLU A 171 9.53 14.70 15.52
C GLU A 171 9.64 13.17 15.73
N GLU A 172 8.96 12.62 16.74
CA GLU A 172 8.86 11.17 16.93
C GLU A 172 8.10 10.46 15.78
N LEU A 173 7.23 11.18 15.05
CA LEU A 173 6.50 10.67 13.88
C LEU A 173 7.25 10.86 12.55
N ALA A 174 8.33 11.63 12.56
CA ALA A 174 9.15 11.89 11.37
C ALA A 174 10.02 10.69 10.96
N ASP A 175 10.06 9.68 11.82
CA ASP A 175 10.82 8.45 11.62
C ASP A 175 10.37 7.66 10.38
N HIS A 176 11.26 6.77 9.91
CA HIS A 176 10.96 5.84 8.81
C HIS A 176 9.77 4.93 9.15
N VAL A 177 8.78 4.85 8.26
CA VAL A 177 7.58 4.04 8.49
C VAL A 177 7.70 2.72 7.74
N VAL A 178 7.35 1.63 8.43
CA VAL A 178 7.30 0.28 7.85
C VAL A 178 5.96 -0.35 8.17
N VAL A 179 5.24 -0.75 7.12
CA VAL A 179 3.94 -1.42 7.20
C VAL A 179 4.01 -2.74 6.47
N GLU A 180 3.36 -3.76 7.00
CA GLU A 180 3.07 -5.00 6.28
C GLU A 180 1.60 -5.05 5.90
N GLU A 181 1.32 -5.39 4.65
CA GLU A 181 0.00 -5.38 4.06
C GLU A 181 -0.32 -6.75 3.43
N TRP A 182 -1.43 -7.35 3.86
CA TRP A 182 -1.92 -8.63 3.34
C TRP A 182 -3.45 -8.67 3.32
N THR A 183 -4.02 -9.71 2.70
CA THR A 183 -5.47 -9.87 2.53
C THR A 183 -5.98 -11.23 2.99
N LEU A 184 -7.28 -11.28 3.30
CA LEU A 184 -8.08 -12.50 3.48
C LEU A 184 -9.23 -12.55 2.47
N PRO A 185 -9.50 -13.71 1.83
CA PRO A 185 -8.68 -14.93 1.86
C PRO A 185 -7.25 -14.66 1.36
N CYS A 186 -6.27 -15.36 1.94
CA CYS A 186 -4.88 -15.20 1.54
C CYS A 186 -4.73 -15.66 0.08
N SER A 187 -4.31 -14.75 -0.80
CA SER A 187 -4.20 -15.00 -2.23
C SER A 187 -2.99 -14.29 -2.81
N MET A 188 -2.43 -14.86 -3.87
CA MET A 188 -1.38 -14.24 -4.67
C MET A 188 -1.86 -12.97 -5.40
N SER A 189 -3.15 -12.65 -5.44
CA SER A 189 -3.66 -11.42 -6.05
C SER A 189 -3.00 -10.16 -5.49
N LYS A 190 -2.67 -10.15 -4.18
CA LYS A 190 -2.03 -8.98 -3.54
C LYS A 190 -0.60 -8.72 -4.04
N PRO A 191 0.34 -9.68 -4.01
CA PRO A 191 1.66 -9.46 -4.60
C PRO A 191 1.61 -9.25 -6.12
N LEU A 192 0.71 -9.93 -6.85
CA LEU A 192 0.52 -9.68 -8.29
C LEU A 192 0.09 -8.24 -8.56
N PHE A 193 -0.77 -7.67 -7.72
CA PHE A 193 -1.20 -6.28 -7.82
C PHE A 193 -0.01 -5.34 -7.69
N PHE A 194 0.84 -5.50 -6.67
CA PHE A 194 2.00 -4.64 -6.49
C PHE A 194 3.03 -4.77 -7.61
N TRP A 195 3.30 -5.98 -8.09
CA TRP A 195 4.20 -6.19 -9.24
C TRP A 195 3.69 -5.48 -10.50
N ASN A 196 2.42 -5.68 -10.85
CA ASN A 196 1.86 -5.13 -12.07
C ASN A 196 1.63 -3.61 -11.98
N LEU A 197 1.19 -3.10 -10.82
CA LEU A 197 1.05 -1.67 -10.57
C LEU A 197 2.40 -0.96 -10.72
N ASN A 198 3.43 -1.43 -10.02
CA ASN A 198 4.73 -0.78 -10.08
C ASN A 198 5.39 -0.96 -11.46
N GLY A 199 5.20 -2.12 -12.11
CA GLY A 199 5.67 -2.33 -13.48
C GLY A 199 5.07 -1.31 -14.47
N VAL A 200 3.77 -1.01 -14.36
CA VAL A 200 3.12 0.02 -15.20
C VAL A 200 3.59 1.43 -14.86
N ILE A 201 3.78 1.76 -13.58
CA ILE A 201 4.19 3.10 -13.15
C ILE A 201 5.64 3.42 -13.53
N ILE A 202 6.55 2.44 -13.38
CA ILE A 202 7.98 2.64 -13.58
C ILE A 202 8.36 2.48 -15.05
N THR A 203 7.73 1.54 -15.76
CA THR A 203 8.12 1.21 -17.13
C THR A 203 7.32 2.03 -18.15
N SER A 204 7.99 2.95 -18.82
CA SER A 204 7.46 3.64 -20.01
C SER A 204 7.70 2.81 -21.27
N SER A 205 7.07 1.63 -21.37
CA SER A 205 7.23 0.76 -22.55
C SER A 205 6.29 1.18 -23.67
N SER A 206 6.85 1.40 -24.87
CA SER A 206 6.05 1.53 -26.08
C SER A 206 5.45 0.16 -26.44
N PRO A 207 4.14 0.05 -26.71
CA PRO A 207 3.51 -1.21 -27.06
C PRO A 207 4.13 -1.80 -28.33
N SER A 208 4.30 -3.12 -28.35
CA SER A 208 4.85 -3.82 -29.53
C SER A 208 3.80 -3.99 -30.65
N SER A 209 2.52 -4.11 -30.31
CA SER A 209 1.44 -4.39 -31.27
C SER A 209 0.71 -3.14 -31.78
N CYS A 210 0.31 -3.14 -33.06
CA CYS A 210 -0.40 -2.03 -33.71
C CYS A 210 -1.69 -1.57 -32.98
N PRO A 211 -2.61 -2.46 -32.55
CA PRO A 211 -3.82 -2.03 -31.83
C PRO A 211 -3.51 -1.30 -30.51
N LYS A 212 -2.55 -1.79 -29.73
CA LYS A 212 -2.11 -1.13 -28.49
C LYS A 212 -1.50 0.24 -28.76
N ARG A 213 -0.71 0.38 -29.83
CA ARG A 213 -0.12 1.68 -30.23
C ARG A 213 -1.20 2.69 -30.62
N ALA A 214 -2.19 2.28 -31.40
CA ALA A 214 -3.30 3.15 -31.78
C ALA A 214 -4.10 3.61 -30.54
N LEU A 215 -4.40 2.69 -29.62
CA LEU A 215 -5.09 3.03 -28.38
C LEU A 215 -4.24 3.92 -27.46
N GLN A 216 -2.93 3.66 -27.35
CA GLN A 216 -2.02 4.52 -26.60
C GLN A 216 -1.97 5.92 -27.19
N TYR A 217 -1.88 6.05 -28.51
CA TYR A 217 -1.89 7.35 -29.19
C TYR A 217 -3.21 8.10 -28.90
N LEU A 218 -4.35 7.41 -28.97
CA LEU A 218 -5.67 7.97 -28.67
C LEU A 218 -5.80 8.43 -27.22
N LEU A 219 -5.34 7.62 -26.26
CA LEU A 219 -5.45 7.92 -24.83
C LEU A 219 -4.38 8.92 -24.36
N GLY A 220 -3.27 9.04 -25.07
CA GLY A 220 -2.16 9.94 -24.73
C GLY A 220 -1.67 9.74 -23.30
N THR A 221 -1.80 10.79 -22.48
CA THR A 221 -1.39 10.79 -21.07
C THR A 221 -2.22 9.86 -20.19
N TYR A 222 -3.43 9.48 -20.62
CA TYR A 222 -4.30 8.56 -19.88
C TYR A 222 -3.98 7.08 -20.12
N TRP A 223 -3.01 6.75 -20.97
CA TRP A 223 -2.60 5.37 -21.24
C TRP A 223 -2.21 4.60 -19.97
N THR A 224 -1.43 5.23 -19.08
CA THR A 224 -1.03 4.63 -17.81
C THR A 224 -2.25 4.39 -16.91
N SER A 225 -3.14 5.38 -16.78
CA SER A 225 -4.37 5.25 -16.00
C SER A 225 -5.26 4.12 -16.52
N PHE A 226 -5.38 3.98 -17.84
CA PHE A 226 -6.13 2.89 -18.46
C PHE A 226 -5.57 1.51 -18.11
N GLN A 227 -4.24 1.33 -18.18
CA GLN A 227 -3.60 0.08 -17.76
C GLN A 227 -3.84 -0.20 -16.27
N LEU A 228 -3.71 0.82 -15.42
CA LEU A 228 -3.97 0.69 -13.97
C LEU A 228 -5.44 0.31 -13.70
N PHE A 229 -6.40 0.87 -14.44
CA PHE A 229 -7.81 0.52 -14.28
C PHE A 229 -8.11 -0.95 -14.59
N ILE A 230 -7.41 -1.53 -15.57
CA ILE A 230 -7.51 -2.96 -15.88
C ILE A 230 -6.95 -3.80 -14.72
N ILE A 231 -5.81 -3.39 -14.15
CA ILE A 231 -5.19 -4.04 -12.98
C ILE A 231 -6.13 -3.97 -11.77
N PHE A 232 -6.66 -2.79 -11.48
CA PHE A 232 -7.59 -2.50 -10.39
C PHE A 232 -8.85 -3.36 -10.44
N HIS A 233 -9.45 -3.48 -11.63
CA HIS A 233 -10.62 -4.32 -11.84
C HIS A 233 -10.32 -5.81 -11.61
N ALA A 234 -9.17 -6.29 -12.06
CA ALA A 234 -8.83 -7.71 -12.04
C ALA A 234 -8.32 -8.20 -10.68
N LEU A 235 -7.68 -7.32 -9.91
CA LEU A 235 -6.99 -7.67 -8.65
C LEU A 235 -7.61 -7.01 -7.42
N ASP A 236 -8.93 -6.82 -7.46
CA ASP A 236 -9.77 -6.41 -6.33
C ASP A 236 -9.39 -5.07 -5.68
N ASN A 237 -8.87 -4.07 -6.41
CA ASN A 237 -8.45 -2.80 -5.81
C ASN A 237 -9.14 -1.62 -6.51
N TYR A 238 -10.27 -1.16 -5.97
CA TYR A 238 -11.19 -0.24 -6.66
C TYR A 238 -10.99 1.21 -6.18
N PRO A 239 -10.42 2.11 -7.01
CA PRO A 239 -10.27 3.51 -6.63
C PRO A 239 -11.62 4.23 -6.52
N VAL A 240 -11.70 5.17 -5.59
CA VAL A 240 -12.82 6.10 -5.49
C VAL A 240 -12.57 7.30 -6.41
N PHE A 241 -13.34 7.42 -7.48
CA PHE A 241 -13.20 8.54 -8.43
C PHE A 241 -13.85 9.84 -7.95
N VAL A 242 -14.96 9.74 -7.24
CA VAL A 242 -15.74 10.91 -6.81
C VAL A 242 -16.25 10.67 -5.39
N GLY A 243 -16.03 11.63 -4.48
CA GLY A 243 -16.47 11.53 -3.09
C GLY A 243 -17.87 12.10 -2.85
N PHE A 244 -18.93 11.38 -3.24
CA PHE A 244 -20.32 11.86 -3.10
C PHE A 244 -20.90 11.75 -1.68
N GLU A 245 -20.20 11.08 -0.77
CA GLU A 245 -20.74 10.72 0.55
C GLU A 245 -21.17 11.91 1.43
N PRO A 246 -20.43 13.04 1.53
CA PRO A 246 -20.82 14.14 2.42
C PRO A 246 -22.18 14.77 2.06
N GLY A 247 -22.62 14.67 0.80
CA GLY A 247 -23.86 15.29 0.31
C GLY A 247 -25.03 14.34 0.11
N PHE A 248 -24.79 13.07 -0.22
CA PHE A 248 -25.84 12.12 -0.63
C PHE A 248 -25.94 10.86 0.23
N GLY A 249 -25.15 10.77 1.30
CA GLY A 249 -25.17 9.65 2.24
C GLY A 249 -25.05 8.27 1.57
N ARG A 250 -25.95 7.34 1.90
CA ARG A 250 -25.94 5.96 1.38
C ARG A 250 -26.17 5.87 -0.14
N LEU A 251 -26.96 6.79 -0.72
CA LEU A 251 -27.21 6.80 -2.16
C LEU A 251 -25.96 7.23 -2.92
N GLY A 252 -25.27 8.27 -2.44
CA GLY A 252 -24.00 8.71 -2.99
C GLY A 252 -22.96 7.58 -3.06
N ARG A 253 -22.87 6.78 -1.99
CA ARG A 253 -21.96 5.61 -1.95
C ARG A 253 -22.32 4.55 -3.00
N ARG A 254 -23.60 4.26 -3.21
CA ARG A 254 -24.03 3.29 -4.25
C ARG A 254 -23.71 3.79 -5.66
N LEU A 255 -23.91 5.09 -5.91
CA LEU A 255 -23.58 5.71 -7.19
C LEU A 255 -22.06 5.72 -7.45
N GLU A 256 -21.27 6.03 -6.43
CA GLU A 256 -19.80 5.96 -6.47
C GLU A 256 -19.33 4.56 -6.83
N PHE A 257 -19.87 3.53 -6.17
CA PHE A 257 -19.53 2.13 -6.45
C PHE A 257 -19.92 1.72 -7.87
N ALA A 258 -21.14 2.07 -8.29
CA ALA A 258 -21.63 1.77 -9.64
C ALA A 258 -20.80 2.46 -10.71
N LEU A 259 -20.41 3.72 -10.49
CA LEU A 259 -19.57 4.49 -11.41
C LEU A 259 -18.19 3.85 -11.56
N THR A 260 -17.48 3.62 -10.45
CA THR A 260 -16.16 2.97 -10.51
C THR A 260 -16.26 1.61 -11.18
N TRP A 261 -17.22 0.77 -10.80
CA TRP A 261 -17.38 -0.56 -11.37
C TRP A 261 -17.61 -0.49 -12.89
N THR A 262 -18.48 0.42 -13.34
CA THR A 262 -18.79 0.61 -14.77
C THR A 262 -17.55 1.06 -15.55
N VAL A 263 -16.81 2.06 -15.05
CA VAL A 263 -15.60 2.57 -15.70
C VAL A 263 -14.53 1.49 -15.80
N LEU A 264 -14.24 0.80 -14.69
CA LEU A 264 -13.21 -0.23 -14.64
C LEU A 264 -13.59 -1.46 -15.49
N TRP A 265 -14.86 -1.86 -15.49
CA TRP A 265 -15.37 -2.93 -16.34
C TRP A 265 -15.25 -2.58 -17.83
N ALA A 266 -15.63 -1.36 -18.22
CA ALA A 266 -15.50 -0.89 -19.59
C ALA A 266 -14.03 -0.87 -20.04
N CYS A 267 -13.12 -0.35 -19.20
CA CYS A 267 -11.69 -0.39 -19.47
C CYS A 267 -11.16 -1.82 -19.62
N SER A 268 -11.62 -2.75 -18.78
CA SER A 268 -11.26 -4.17 -18.87
C SER A 268 -11.77 -4.84 -20.15
N LEU A 269 -12.97 -4.48 -20.60
CA LEU A 269 -13.51 -4.97 -21.86
C LEU A 269 -12.68 -4.50 -23.06
N VAL A 270 -12.38 -3.21 -23.12
CA VAL A 270 -11.51 -2.63 -24.17
C VAL A 270 -10.10 -3.23 -24.09
N GLY A 271 -9.55 -3.36 -22.88
CA GLY A 271 -8.24 -3.96 -22.63
C GLY A 271 -8.17 -5.38 -23.19
N ARG A 272 -9.19 -6.20 -22.95
CA ARG A 272 -9.28 -7.57 -23.49
C ARG A 272 -9.28 -7.59 -25.02
N VAL A 273 -10.01 -6.69 -25.68
CA VAL A 273 -10.05 -6.59 -27.15
C VAL A 273 -8.68 -6.20 -27.72
N VAL A 274 -7.95 -5.31 -27.04
CA VAL A 274 -6.66 -4.78 -27.50
C VAL A 274 -5.46 -5.60 -26.98
N GLY A 275 -5.71 -6.61 -26.16
CA GLY A 275 -4.70 -7.49 -25.57
C GLY A 275 -3.89 -6.84 -24.44
N VAL A 276 -4.45 -5.85 -23.74
CA VAL A 276 -3.86 -5.27 -22.53
C VAL A 276 -4.29 -6.10 -21.33
N GLU A 277 -3.33 -6.72 -20.66
CA GLU A 277 -3.57 -7.67 -19.58
C GLU A 277 -3.26 -7.04 -18.22
N ALA A 278 -4.08 -7.38 -17.22
CA ALA A 278 -3.88 -6.96 -15.83
C ALA A 278 -2.58 -7.55 -15.24
N VAL A 279 -2.40 -8.86 -15.41
CA VAL A 279 -1.21 -9.58 -14.98
C VAL A 279 -0.43 -9.96 -16.23
N SER A 280 0.85 -9.63 -16.31
CA SER A 280 1.72 -10.08 -17.40
C SER A 280 3.01 -10.70 -16.90
N GLU A 281 3.54 -11.63 -17.69
CA GLU A 281 4.80 -12.34 -17.39
C GLU A 281 5.97 -11.36 -17.29
N GLU A 282 6.01 -10.32 -18.11
CA GLU A 282 7.13 -9.37 -18.14
C GLU A 282 7.22 -8.51 -16.87
N ARG A 283 6.11 -8.37 -16.14
CA ARG A 283 6.03 -7.57 -14.89
C ARG A 283 6.04 -8.43 -13.64
N THR A 284 5.97 -9.75 -13.78
CA THR A 284 5.74 -10.67 -12.66
C THR A 284 6.90 -11.66 -12.58
N PRO A 285 7.48 -11.91 -11.39
CA PRO A 285 8.49 -12.95 -11.23
C PRO A 285 7.98 -14.29 -11.74
N ARG A 286 8.83 -15.01 -12.50
CA ARG A 286 8.44 -16.25 -13.22
C ARG A 286 7.72 -17.27 -12.35
N SER A 287 8.21 -17.53 -11.14
CA SER A 287 7.59 -18.45 -10.19
C SER A 287 6.20 -18.01 -9.74
N LEU A 288 5.96 -16.71 -9.58
CA LEU A 288 4.63 -16.17 -9.26
C LEU A 288 3.70 -16.26 -10.47
N TRP A 289 4.22 -15.97 -11.66
CA TRP A 289 3.47 -16.06 -12.92
C TRP A 289 3.01 -17.49 -13.21
N GLU A 290 3.89 -18.47 -13.09
CA GLU A 290 3.56 -19.88 -13.29
C GLU A 290 2.49 -20.35 -12.30
N ALA A 291 2.58 -19.95 -11.02
CA ALA A 291 1.55 -20.24 -10.01
C ALA A 291 0.19 -19.59 -10.36
N TRP A 292 0.21 -18.34 -10.81
CA TRP A 292 -0.98 -17.60 -11.23
C TRP A 292 -1.68 -18.26 -12.41
N VAL A 293 -0.93 -18.68 -13.44
CA VAL A 293 -1.50 -19.35 -14.62
C VAL A 293 -2.22 -20.64 -14.22
N VAL A 294 -1.68 -21.40 -13.27
CA VAL A 294 -2.33 -22.61 -12.75
C VAL A 294 -3.62 -22.28 -11.99
N GLU A 295 -3.60 -21.27 -11.11
CA GLU A 295 -4.78 -20.84 -10.35
C GLU A 295 -5.89 -20.31 -11.28
N ASP A 296 -5.55 -19.42 -12.23
CA ASP A 296 -6.52 -18.83 -13.17
C ASP A 296 -7.09 -19.89 -14.12
N ALA A 297 -6.27 -20.81 -14.63
CA ALA A 297 -6.74 -21.92 -15.46
C ALA A 297 -7.70 -22.84 -14.68
N GLY A 298 -7.44 -23.08 -13.40
CA GLY A 298 -8.34 -23.80 -12.49
C GLY A 298 -9.65 -23.05 -12.25
N GLY A 299 -9.59 -21.73 -12.07
CA GLY A 299 -10.74 -20.86 -11.89
C GLY A 299 -11.64 -20.77 -13.12
N ARG A 300 -11.06 -20.69 -14.33
CA ARG A 300 -11.81 -20.68 -15.60
C ARG A 300 -12.52 -22.00 -15.89
N LYS A 301 -11.97 -23.14 -15.46
CA LYS A 301 -12.63 -24.45 -15.61
C LYS A 301 -13.79 -24.66 -14.64
N ARG A 302 -13.88 -23.86 -13.58
CA ARG A 302 -14.91 -23.96 -12.53
C ARG A 302 -16.09 -23.00 -12.73
N LYS A 303 -16.03 -22.12 -13.73
CA LYS A 303 -17.11 -21.18 -14.10
C LYS A 303 -17.79 -21.66 -15.37
#